data_AF-A0A2R6KIR3-F1
#
_entry.id   AF-A0A2R6KIR3-F1
#
_cell.length_a   1.000
_cell.length_b   1.000
_cell.length_c   1.000
_cell.angle_alpha   90.00
_cell.angle_beta   90.00
_cell.angle_gamma   90.00
#
_symmetry.space_group_name_H-M   'P 1'
#
loop_
_entity.id
_entity.type
_entity.pdbx_description
1 polymer ?
#
loop_
_entity_poly.entity_id
_entity_poly.type
_entity_poly.pdbx_seq_one_letter_code
_entity_poly.pdbx_strand_id
1 'polypeptide(L)'
;MGLYDQQYDTSWSELGRDEATERAYALGVAERLGEYNREEFEAIHDEMDTAYGKSMVELAFREGKTEAREAAPTGDADDEQIWDELVEGEAVAIDEDDLLTGGRDAIPEVVDKFEGLDKPNPDETDATDRPDFLSK
;
A
#
# COMPACT_ATOMS: atom_id res chain seq x y z
N MET A 1 0.87 -18.92 18.89
CA MET A 1 1.92 -18.62 17.92
C MET A 1 1.16 -18.35 16.65
N GLY A 2 1.21 -17.12 16.14
CA GLY A 2 0.40 -16.73 14.99
C GLY A 2 0.91 -17.34 13.68
N LEU A 3 0.21 -17.11 12.59
CA LEU A 3 0.64 -17.45 11.23
C LEU A 3 1.98 -16.79 10.88
N TYR A 4 2.15 -15.52 11.27
CA TYR A 4 3.42 -14.82 11.09
C TYR A 4 4.58 -15.50 11.82
N ASP A 5 4.42 -15.84 13.09
CA ASP A 5 5.45 -16.48 13.90
C ASP A 5 5.81 -17.91 13.44
N GLN A 6 4.92 -18.57 12.69
CA GLN A 6 5.14 -19.89 12.13
C GLN A 6 6.01 -19.82 10.87
N GLN A 7 5.84 -18.77 10.07
CA GLN A 7 6.56 -18.55 8.82
C GLN A 7 7.89 -17.83 9.03
N TYR A 8 7.92 -16.84 9.93
CA TYR A 8 9.07 -15.96 10.13
C TYR A 8 9.61 -16.10 11.56
N ASP A 9 10.93 -16.23 11.65
CA ASP A 9 11.63 -16.08 12.93
C ASP A 9 11.81 -14.59 13.27
N THR A 10 11.40 -14.18 14.47
CA THR A 10 11.47 -12.80 14.99
C THR A 10 12.80 -12.49 15.68
N SER A 11 13.73 -13.45 15.74
CA SER A 11 15.06 -13.29 16.34
C SER A 11 16.11 -12.80 15.33
N TRP A 12 15.68 -12.11 14.28
CA TRP A 12 16.56 -11.51 13.29
C TRP A 12 17.39 -10.38 13.93
N SER A 13 18.58 -10.14 13.39
CA SER A 13 19.51 -9.12 13.91
C SER A 13 19.65 -7.92 12.98
N GLU A 14 19.48 -8.15 11.68
CA GLU A 14 19.56 -7.14 10.62
C GLU A 14 18.57 -7.55 9.52
N LEU A 15 17.92 -6.59 8.88
CA LEU A 15 17.03 -6.84 7.74
C LEU A 15 17.40 -5.97 6.54
N GLY A 16 17.44 -6.58 5.36
CA GLY A 16 17.45 -5.84 4.10
C GLY A 16 16.09 -5.20 3.85
N ARG A 17 16.05 -4.14 3.03
CA ARG A 17 14.79 -3.46 2.65
C ARG A 17 13.76 -4.42 2.07
N ASP A 18 14.19 -5.32 1.18
CA ASP A 18 13.26 -6.22 0.49
C ASP A 18 12.65 -7.23 1.48
N GLU A 19 13.46 -7.82 2.36
CA GLU A 19 12.98 -8.71 3.43
C GLU A 19 12.10 -7.97 4.45
N ALA A 20 12.47 -6.74 4.82
CA ALA A 20 11.66 -5.90 5.70
C ALA A 20 10.29 -5.59 5.09
N THR A 21 10.25 -5.34 3.78
CA THR A 21 9.01 -5.06 3.04
C THR A 21 8.12 -6.30 2.95
N GLU A 22 8.69 -7.47 2.64
CA GLU A 22 8.00 -8.76 2.62
C GLU A 22 7.42 -9.11 4.00
N ARG A 23 8.23 -9.02 5.06
CA ARG A 23 7.78 -9.27 6.43
C ARG A 23 6.69 -8.28 6.86
N ALA A 24 6.79 -7.02 6.47
CA ALA A 24 5.76 -6.02 6.76
C ALA A 24 4.45 -6.33 6.03
N TYR A 25 4.51 -6.78 4.78
CA TYR A 25 3.35 -7.28 4.05
C TYR A 25 2.68 -8.44 4.81
N ALA A 26 3.45 -9.45 5.21
CA ALA A 26 2.94 -10.60 5.95
C ALA A 26 2.34 -10.19 7.32
N LEU A 27 2.94 -9.24 8.04
CA LEU A 27 2.34 -8.69 9.27
C LEU A 27 1.02 -7.96 9.01
N GLY A 28 0.90 -7.30 7.87
CA GLY A 28 -0.36 -6.69 7.43
C GLY A 28 -1.44 -7.74 7.23
N VAL A 29 -1.12 -8.82 6.52
CA VAL A 29 -2.04 -9.97 6.34
C VAL A 29 -2.44 -10.53 7.71
N ALA A 30 -1.48 -10.82 8.58
CA ALA A 30 -1.74 -11.33 9.94
C ALA A 30 -2.65 -10.40 10.76
N GLU A 31 -2.39 -9.08 10.77
CA GLU A 31 -3.25 -8.11 11.48
C GLU A 31 -4.70 -8.21 10.99
N ARG A 32 -4.90 -8.34 9.68
CA ARG A 32 -6.24 -8.40 9.09
C ARG A 32 -6.99 -9.69 9.49
N LEU A 33 -6.27 -10.79 9.64
CA LEU A 33 -6.78 -12.07 10.15
C LEU A 33 -6.94 -12.08 11.68
N GLY A 34 -6.65 -10.97 12.36
CA GLY A 34 -6.85 -10.81 13.81
C GLY A 34 -5.60 -11.04 14.66
N GLU A 35 -4.46 -11.26 14.04
CA GLU A 35 -3.17 -11.50 14.69
C GLU A 35 -2.29 -10.25 14.64
N TYR A 36 -2.58 -9.30 15.53
CA TYR A 36 -1.81 -8.06 15.59
C TYR A 36 -0.50 -8.21 16.36
N ASN A 37 0.63 -8.02 15.68
CA ASN A 37 1.97 -7.95 16.30
C ASN A 37 2.61 -6.58 16.05
N ARG A 38 2.32 -5.64 16.96
CA ARG A 38 2.86 -4.27 16.88
C ARG A 38 4.37 -4.21 17.06
N GLU A 39 4.89 -4.99 18.00
CA GLU A 39 6.28 -4.93 18.42
C GLU A 39 7.20 -5.34 17.27
N GLU A 40 6.83 -6.38 16.52
CA GLU A 40 7.56 -6.81 15.34
C GLU A 40 7.51 -5.75 14.23
N PHE A 41 6.35 -5.16 13.95
CA PHE A 41 6.23 -4.11 12.95
C PHE A 41 7.10 -2.89 13.30
N GLU A 42 7.10 -2.47 14.57
CA GLU A 42 7.94 -1.37 15.05
C GLU A 42 9.43 -1.71 14.93
N ALA A 43 9.83 -2.94 15.25
CA ALA A 43 11.21 -3.41 15.09
C ALA A 43 11.67 -3.36 13.62
N ILE A 44 10.88 -3.93 12.70
CA ILE A 44 11.16 -3.91 11.25
C ILE A 44 11.25 -2.48 10.72
N HIS A 45 10.32 -1.62 11.14
CA HIS A 45 10.29 -0.23 10.72
C HIS A 45 11.49 0.57 11.25
N ASP A 46 11.91 0.33 12.48
CA ASP A 46 13.04 1.05 13.08
C ASP A 46 14.40 0.59 12.55
N GLU A 47 14.52 -0.65 12.08
CA GLU A 47 15.71 -1.17 11.38
C GLU A 47 15.98 -0.44 10.05
N MET A 48 14.97 0.16 9.42
CA MET A 48 15.16 0.88 8.17
C MET A 48 15.86 2.24 8.38
N ASP A 49 17.11 2.34 7.92
CA ASP A 49 17.95 3.55 8.07
C ASP A 49 17.44 4.80 7.33
N THR A 50 16.58 4.62 6.33
CA THR A 50 16.16 5.72 5.45
C THR A 50 14.66 5.96 5.55
N ALA A 51 14.25 7.23 5.43
CA ALA A 51 12.84 7.60 5.36
C ALA A 51 12.11 6.87 4.23
N TYR A 52 12.77 6.66 3.09
CA TYR A 52 12.22 5.88 1.98
C TYR A 52 11.98 4.41 2.39
N GLY A 53 12.97 3.74 3.00
CA GLY A 53 12.79 2.36 3.48
C GLY A 53 11.67 2.23 4.50
N LYS A 54 11.56 3.18 5.43
CA LYS A 54 10.44 3.27 6.39
C LYS A 54 9.09 3.40 5.68
N SER A 55 9.00 4.28 4.69
CA SER A 55 7.77 4.42 3.88
C SER A 55 7.42 3.16 3.10
N MET A 56 8.41 2.42 2.57
CA MET A 56 8.17 1.15 1.88
C MET A 56 7.61 0.09 2.84
N VAL A 57 8.18 -0.05 4.03
CA VAL A 57 7.69 -0.95 5.09
C VAL A 57 6.25 -0.61 5.48
N GLU A 58 5.96 0.68 5.72
CA GLU A 58 4.59 1.11 6.04
C GLU A 58 3.60 0.84 4.92
N LEU A 59 4.02 1.02 3.67
CA LEU A 59 3.19 0.79 2.50
C LEU A 59 2.85 -0.69 2.37
N ALA A 60 3.85 -1.56 2.41
CA ALA A 60 3.65 -3.00 2.33
C ALA A 60 2.74 -3.54 3.45
N PHE A 61 2.86 -3.02 4.67
CA PHE A 61 1.96 -3.37 5.75
C PHE A 61 0.50 -2.97 5.49
N ARG A 62 0.26 -1.79 4.90
CA ARG A 62 -1.10 -1.38 4.50
C ARG A 62 -1.61 -2.24 3.34
N GLU A 63 -0.73 -2.62 2.43
CA GLU A 63 -1.04 -3.48 1.29
C GLU A 63 -1.51 -4.86 1.75
N GLY A 64 -0.73 -5.54 2.60
CA GLY A 64 -1.12 -6.86 3.13
C GLY A 64 -2.46 -6.85 3.85
N LYS A 65 -2.81 -5.75 4.54
CA LYS A 65 -4.14 -5.58 5.15
C LYS A 65 -5.27 -5.44 4.15
N THR A 66 -4.98 -4.80 3.03
CA THR A 66 -5.94 -4.55 1.95
C THR A 66 -6.19 -5.84 1.20
N GLU A 67 -5.14 -6.52 0.74
CA GLU A 67 -5.22 -7.81 0.06
C GLU A 67 -5.93 -8.87 0.91
N ALA A 68 -5.57 -9.02 2.19
CA ALA A 68 -6.24 -9.97 3.09
C ALA A 68 -7.73 -9.62 3.31
N ARG A 69 -8.11 -8.34 3.20
CA ARG A 69 -9.52 -7.93 3.24
C ARG A 69 -10.25 -8.30 1.97
N GLU A 70 -9.60 -8.18 0.82
CA GLU A 70 -10.18 -8.49 -0.49
C GLU A 70 -10.31 -10.00 -0.71
N ALA A 71 -9.37 -10.79 -0.18
CA ALA A 71 -9.44 -12.26 -0.15
C ALA A 71 -10.59 -12.79 0.73
N ALA A 72 -11.05 -12.03 1.73
CA ALA A 72 -12.13 -12.42 2.64
C ALA A 72 -13.34 -11.45 2.62
N PRO A 73 -14.06 -11.31 1.49
CA PRO A 73 -15.10 -10.30 1.35
C PRO A 73 -16.36 -10.63 2.18
N THR A 74 -16.63 -11.91 2.47
CA THR A 74 -17.83 -12.38 3.18
C THR A 74 -17.58 -12.90 4.59
N GLY A 75 -16.31 -13.01 5.04
CA GLY A 75 -15.96 -13.45 6.40
C GLY A 75 -16.12 -14.96 6.68
N ASP A 76 -16.37 -15.76 5.64
CA ASP A 76 -16.44 -17.23 5.72
C ASP A 76 -15.17 -17.93 5.19
N ALA A 77 -14.20 -17.15 4.71
CA ALA A 77 -12.93 -17.68 4.22
C ALA A 77 -12.04 -18.09 5.40
N ASP A 78 -11.28 -19.16 5.22
CA ASP A 78 -10.42 -19.74 6.25
C ASP A 78 -9.13 -18.93 6.35
N ASP A 79 -8.77 -18.46 7.55
CA ASP A 79 -7.63 -17.55 7.77
C ASP A 79 -6.31 -18.19 7.31
N GLU A 80 -6.15 -19.50 7.53
CA GLU A 80 -4.97 -20.26 7.07
C GLU A 80 -4.93 -20.37 5.54
N GLN A 81 -6.07 -20.48 4.87
CA GLN A 81 -6.13 -20.49 3.40
C GLN A 81 -5.76 -19.13 2.80
N ILE A 82 -6.25 -18.03 3.38
CA ILE A 82 -5.91 -16.67 2.92
C ILE A 82 -4.41 -16.40 3.10
N TRP A 83 -3.86 -16.84 4.24
CA TRP A 83 -2.44 -16.73 4.51
C TRP A 83 -1.59 -17.51 3.51
N ASP A 84 -1.93 -18.79 3.28
CA ASP A 84 -1.22 -19.64 2.31
C ASP A 84 -1.23 -19.00 0.92
N GLU A 85 -2.36 -18.46 0.48
CA GLU A 85 -2.49 -17.80 -0.83
C GLU A 85 -1.63 -16.53 -0.94
N LEU A 86 -1.64 -15.66 0.07
CA LEU A 86 -1.02 -14.33 -0.01
C LEU A 86 0.46 -14.32 0.41
N VAL A 87 0.86 -15.19 1.33
CA VAL A 87 2.20 -15.14 1.96
C VAL A 87 3.05 -16.34 1.57
N GLU A 88 2.47 -17.54 1.45
CA GLU A 88 3.21 -18.76 1.08
C GLU A 88 3.11 -19.08 -0.43
N GLY A 89 2.16 -18.46 -1.12
CA GLY A 89 2.01 -18.45 -2.58
C GLY A 89 3.17 -17.73 -3.26
N GLU A 90 3.22 -17.79 -4.60
CA GLU A 90 4.23 -17.04 -5.37
C GLU A 90 4.05 -15.55 -5.07
N ALA A 91 4.92 -15.02 -4.20
CA ALA A 91 4.85 -13.65 -3.71
C ALA A 91 4.77 -12.70 -4.90
N VAL A 92 3.64 -12.00 -5.02
CA VAL A 92 3.50 -10.90 -5.95
C VAL A 92 4.47 -9.84 -5.47
N ALA A 93 5.65 -9.79 -6.08
CA ALA A 93 6.58 -8.69 -5.88
C ALA A 93 5.79 -7.41 -6.18
N ILE A 94 5.75 -6.48 -5.22
CA ILE A 94 5.17 -5.16 -5.46
C ILE A 94 6.05 -4.53 -6.55
N ASP A 95 5.56 -4.53 -7.79
CA ASP A 95 6.18 -3.80 -8.87
C ASP A 95 6.07 -2.31 -8.53
N GLU A 96 7.21 -1.61 -8.46
CA GLU A 96 7.26 -0.17 -8.14
C GLU A 96 6.43 0.67 -9.15
N ASP A 97 6.14 0.11 -10.32
CA ASP A 97 5.29 0.67 -11.37
C ASP A 97 3.78 0.47 -11.13
N ASP A 98 3.38 -0.46 -10.26
CA ASP A 98 1.97 -0.68 -9.88
C ASP A 98 1.53 0.20 -8.71
N LEU A 99 2.44 1.03 -8.19
CA LEU A 99 2.13 2.16 -7.30
C LEU A 99 1.46 3.30 -8.09
N LEU A 100 0.30 3.00 -8.69
CA LEU A 100 -0.67 4.01 -9.05
C LEU A 100 -1.25 4.55 -7.75
N THR A 101 -0.54 5.52 -7.16
CA THR A 101 -1.10 6.47 -6.20
C THR A 101 -2.50 6.83 -6.68
N GLY A 102 -3.54 6.47 -5.91
CA GLY A 102 -4.95 6.68 -6.23
C GLY A 102 -5.21 8.03 -6.91
N GLY A 103 -5.17 7.99 -8.24
CA GLY A 103 -4.84 9.14 -9.07
C GLY A 103 -5.67 9.08 -10.32
N ARG A 104 -6.96 9.38 -10.15
CA ARG A 104 -7.88 9.88 -11.18
C ARG A 104 -8.30 8.94 -12.33
N ASP A 105 -8.05 7.64 -12.27
CA ASP A 105 -8.62 6.69 -13.25
C ASP A 105 -9.43 5.52 -12.67
N ALA A 106 -9.60 5.43 -11.35
CA ALA A 106 -10.57 4.52 -10.76
C ALA A 106 -11.97 5.16 -10.70
N ILE A 107 -12.52 5.55 -11.85
CA ILE A 107 -13.94 5.87 -11.95
C ILE A 107 -14.66 4.56 -12.28
N PRO A 108 -15.53 4.04 -11.41
CA PRO A 108 -16.29 2.84 -11.74
C PRO A 108 -17.21 3.13 -12.94
N GLU A 109 -17.37 2.18 -13.87
CA GLU A 109 -18.21 2.30 -15.10
C GLU A 109 -19.69 2.70 -14.84
N VAL A 110 -20.11 2.79 -13.58
CA VAL A 110 -21.41 3.32 -13.17
C VAL A 110 -21.52 4.85 -13.23
N VAL A 111 -20.44 5.59 -13.49
CA VAL A 111 -20.46 7.07 -13.61
C VAL A 111 -20.44 7.56 -15.07
N ASP A 112 -20.81 6.74 -16.05
CA ASP A 112 -20.94 7.18 -17.45
C ASP A 112 -22.28 7.91 -17.75
N LYS A 113 -23.10 8.19 -16.73
CA LYS A 113 -24.44 8.79 -16.92
C LYS A 113 -24.64 10.10 -16.16
N PHE A 114 -23.65 10.99 -16.22
CA PHE A 114 -23.85 12.41 -15.95
C PHE A 114 -23.30 13.23 -17.13
N GLU A 115 -24.03 13.23 -18.25
CA GLU A 115 -23.91 14.26 -19.30
C GLU A 115 -24.36 15.60 -18.72
N GLY A 116 -23.45 16.32 -18.06
CA GLY A 116 -23.78 17.62 -17.47
C GLY A 116 -22.59 18.47 -17.05
N LEU A 117 -21.36 18.08 -17.39
CA LEU A 117 -20.19 18.90 -17.19
C LEU A 117 -19.65 19.35 -18.54
N ASP A 118 -20.11 20.51 -18.98
CA ASP A 118 -19.45 21.31 -20.00
C ASP A 118 -17.99 21.51 -19.55
N LYS A 119 -17.02 20.95 -20.29
CA LYS A 119 -15.60 21.19 -20.05
C LYS A 119 -15.31 22.65 -20.40
N PRO A 120 -14.80 23.49 -19.47
CA PRO A 120 -14.32 24.81 -19.85
C PRO A 120 -13.15 24.66 -20.83
N ASN A 121 -13.20 25.43 -21.92
CA ASN A 121 -12.17 25.45 -22.96
C ASN A 121 -10.85 25.98 -22.37
N PRO A 122 -9.71 25.28 -22.57
CA PRO A 122 -8.42 25.69 -22.03
C PRO A 122 -7.77 26.90 -22.74
N ASP A 123 -8.43 27.51 -23.73
CA ASP A 123 -7.92 28.67 -24.49
C ASP A 123 -8.29 30.05 -23.89
N GLU A 124 -9.09 30.10 -22.82
CA GLU A 124 -9.31 31.34 -22.06
C GLU A 124 -8.40 31.38 -20.82
N THR A 125 -7.09 31.42 -21.04
CA THR A 125 -6.18 32.00 -20.03
C THR A 125 -6.14 33.50 -20.28
N ASP A 126 -6.95 34.25 -19.52
CA ASP A 126 -6.82 35.70 -19.43
C ASP A 126 -5.37 36.01 -19.06
N ALA A 127 -4.62 36.52 -20.03
CA ALA A 127 -3.22 36.84 -19.89
C ALA A 127 -3.08 37.84 -18.74
N THR A 128 -2.67 37.35 -17.57
CA THR A 128 -2.37 38.23 -16.45
C THR A 128 -1.05 38.91 -16.79
N ASP A 129 -1.16 40.12 -17.34
CA ASP A 129 -0.03 40.95 -17.70
C ASP A 129 0.91 41.08 -16.49
N ARG A 130 2.20 40.85 -16.71
CA ARG A 130 3.19 40.83 -15.64
C ARG A 130 3.34 42.26 -15.12
N PRO A 131 3.05 42.55 -13.84
CA PRO A 131 3.05 43.92 -13.35
C PRO A 131 4.47 44.52 -13.38
N ASP A 132 4.58 45.78 -13.79
CA ASP A 132 5.85 46.48 -14.11
C ASP A 132 6.90 46.48 -12.99
N PHE A 133 6.51 46.25 -11.73
CA PHE A 133 7.45 46.22 -10.61
C PHE A 133 8.42 45.03 -10.64
N LEU A 134 8.17 44.01 -11.47
CA LEU A 134 9.00 42.81 -11.63
C LEU A 134 10.07 42.92 -12.74
N SER A 135 10.24 44.11 -13.33
CA SER A 135 11.28 44.40 -14.32
C SER A 135 12.32 45.32 -13.71
N LYS A 136 13.47 44.78 -13.27
CA LYS A 136 14.65 45.57 -12.92
C LYS A 136 15.90 44.94 -13.50
#